data_AF-A0A9P8GQS6-F1
#
_entry.id   AF-A0A9P8GQS6-F1
#
_cell.length_a   1.000
_cell.length_b   1.000
_cell.length_c   1.000
_cell.angle_alpha   90.00
_cell.angle_beta   90.00
_cell.angle_gamma   90.00
#
_symmetry.space_group_name_H-M   'P 1'
#
loop_
_entity.id
_entity.type
_entity.pdbx_description
1 polymer ?
#
loop_
_entity_poly.entity_id
_entity_poly.type
_entity_poly.pdbx_seq_one_letter_code
_entity_poly.pdbx_strand_id
1 'polypeptide(L)'
;LATRKQRAASYSTPRQSAPRDPAAPAKPRQQQPSPTPKRATATDRDAREAGIPVGYNFKNWDPNEEPILLLGSVFDTNSLRKWIYDWTVAFHGPSTAFAEMAGDLWLFLIQLAGKIKRAEESLPRIRRRDDRELLDDFLDSGERLWERFNTLLKVCEKHMLKTAKRERGSKKLYMGNNSGREFVETIFRRDRELERTEKLTTGIRLWSMRFDANCEDVLRACR
;
A
#
# COMPACT_ATOMS: atom_id res chain seq x y z
N LEU A 1 9.28 85.85 -37.63
CA LEU A 1 8.61 86.70 -36.62
C LEU A 1 7.21 86.15 -36.37
N ALA A 2 6.80 86.19 -35.10
CA ALA A 2 5.58 85.65 -34.49
C ALA A 2 4.30 85.65 -35.34
N THR A 3 3.38 84.71 -35.09
CA THR A 3 2.09 85.03 -34.44
C THR A 3 1.25 83.82 -34.04
N ARG A 4 0.42 84.09 -33.03
CA ARG A 4 -0.42 83.24 -32.19
C ARG A 4 -1.88 83.30 -32.65
N LYS A 5 -2.68 82.31 -32.19
CA LYS A 5 -4.16 82.19 -32.09
C LYS A 5 -4.75 81.28 -33.20
N GLN A 6 -5.78 80.46 -32.96
CA GLN A 6 -6.96 80.63 -32.10
C GLN A 6 -7.71 79.30 -31.87
N ARG A 7 -8.53 79.28 -30.81
CA ARG A 7 -9.49 78.24 -30.38
C ARG A 7 -10.51 77.83 -31.45
N ALA A 8 -11.02 76.60 -31.35
CA ALA A 8 -12.47 76.36 -31.31
C ALA A 8 -12.77 74.96 -30.75
N ALA A 9 -13.81 74.89 -29.93
CA ALA A 9 -14.37 73.67 -29.35
C ALA A 9 -15.54 73.15 -30.18
N SER A 10 -15.87 71.88 -29.91
CA SER A 10 -17.23 71.33 -29.77
C SER A 10 -17.68 70.30 -30.81
N TYR A 11 -18.43 69.34 -30.23
CA TYR A 11 -19.48 68.49 -30.77
C TYR A 11 -19.15 67.02 -31.03
N SER A 12 -19.67 66.24 -30.07
CA SER A 12 -19.87 64.80 -30.05
C SER A 12 -20.70 64.31 -31.24
N THR A 13 -20.40 63.10 -31.73
CA THR A 13 -21.37 62.20 -32.36
C THR A 13 -20.92 60.73 -32.22
N PRO A 14 -21.86 59.77 -32.28
CA PRO A 14 -21.83 58.52 -31.51
C PRO A 14 -21.25 57.34 -32.31
N ARG A 15 -20.63 56.37 -31.62
CA ARG A 15 -20.09 55.16 -32.27
C ARG A 15 -20.87 53.90 -31.87
N GLN A 16 -21.30 53.21 -32.92
CA GLN A 16 -22.18 52.06 -32.97
C GLN A 16 -21.64 50.81 -32.26
N SER A 17 -22.60 49.98 -31.84
CA SER A 17 -22.50 48.67 -31.21
C SER A 17 -21.81 47.63 -32.10
N ALA A 18 -20.89 46.85 -31.52
CA ALA A 18 -20.32 45.64 -32.11
C ALA A 18 -20.92 44.37 -31.46
N PRO A 19 -21.03 43.23 -32.16
CA PRO A 19 -21.71 42.03 -31.68
C PRO A 19 -20.90 41.26 -30.64
N ARG A 20 -21.57 40.63 -29.67
CA ARG A 20 -20.97 39.73 -28.66
C ARG A 20 -20.73 38.34 -29.23
N ASP A 21 -19.50 37.85 -29.13
CA ASP A 21 -19.16 36.44 -29.36
C ASP A 21 -19.82 35.53 -28.30
N PRO A 22 -20.26 34.31 -28.67
CA PRO A 22 -20.80 33.34 -27.71
C PRO A 22 -19.68 32.70 -26.87
N ALA A 23 -19.88 32.71 -25.55
CA ALA A 23 -18.96 32.14 -24.57
C ALA A 23 -18.75 30.63 -24.75
N ALA A 24 -17.49 30.20 -24.71
CA ALA A 24 -17.11 28.79 -24.72
C ALA A 24 -17.64 28.04 -23.47
N PRO A 25 -18.00 26.75 -23.59
CA PRO A 25 -18.54 25.97 -22.48
C PRO A 25 -17.49 25.75 -21.38
N ALA A 26 -17.90 25.93 -20.13
CA ALA A 26 -17.07 25.73 -18.96
C ALA A 26 -16.63 24.26 -18.83
N LYS A 27 -15.32 24.04 -18.67
CA LYS A 27 -14.76 22.72 -18.38
C LYS A 27 -15.29 22.18 -17.05
N PRO A 28 -15.63 20.87 -16.95
CA PRO A 28 -16.10 20.30 -15.69
C PRO A 28 -15.01 20.43 -14.62
N ARG A 29 -15.40 21.01 -13.49
CA ARG A 29 -14.56 21.22 -12.31
C ARG A 29 -14.11 19.85 -11.80
N GLN A 30 -12.85 19.50 -12.03
CA GLN A 30 -12.23 18.33 -11.44
C GLN A 30 -12.39 18.43 -9.92
N GLN A 31 -13.15 17.50 -9.33
CA GLN A 31 -13.22 17.36 -7.89
C GLN A 31 -11.81 17.02 -7.41
N GLN A 32 -11.23 17.91 -6.59
CA GLN A 32 -9.96 17.62 -5.94
C GLN A 32 -10.14 16.34 -5.11
N PRO A 33 -9.21 15.37 -5.22
CA PRO A 33 -9.24 14.21 -4.36
C PRO A 33 -9.16 14.67 -2.90
N SER A 34 -10.04 14.12 -2.07
CA SER A 34 -10.06 14.35 -0.62
C SER A 34 -8.65 14.15 -0.05
N PRO A 35 -8.17 15.01 0.86
CA PRO A 35 -6.87 14.80 1.49
C PRO A 35 -6.89 13.45 2.20
N THR A 36 -5.96 12.56 1.85
CA THR A 36 -5.73 11.31 2.58
C THR A 36 -5.54 11.63 4.06
N PRO A 37 -6.26 10.95 4.97
CA PRO A 37 -6.12 11.18 6.41
C PRO A 37 -4.65 11.03 6.80
N LYS A 38 -4.15 11.99 7.59
CA LYS A 38 -2.77 11.94 8.08
C LYS A 38 -2.62 10.70 8.96
N ARG A 39 -1.66 9.84 8.58
CA ARG A 39 -1.27 8.66 9.32
C ARG A 39 -1.04 8.97 10.80
N ALA A 40 -1.60 8.16 11.70
CA ALA A 40 -1.37 8.33 13.13
C ALA A 40 0.07 7.95 13.49
N THR A 41 0.69 8.71 14.41
CA THR A 41 2.03 8.42 14.90
C THR A 41 1.95 7.45 16.07
N ALA A 42 2.52 6.26 15.92
CA ALA A 42 2.58 5.27 16.99
C ALA A 42 3.40 5.76 18.20
N THR A 43 2.91 5.45 19.40
CA THR A 43 3.54 5.76 20.69
C THR A 43 4.05 4.49 21.39
N ASP A 44 4.89 4.64 22.42
CA ASP A 44 5.33 3.50 23.25
C ASP A 44 4.19 2.77 23.96
N ARG A 45 3.03 3.42 24.15
CA ARG A 45 1.85 2.77 24.72
C ARG A 45 1.23 1.84 23.68
N ASP A 46 1.02 2.33 22.46
CA ASP A 46 0.43 1.54 21.38
C ASP A 46 1.30 0.31 21.07
N ALA A 47 2.63 0.47 21.10
CA ALA A 47 3.55 -0.64 20.93
C ALA A 47 3.43 -1.70 22.04
N ARG A 48 3.20 -1.27 23.29
CA ARG A 48 2.98 -2.19 24.42
C ARG A 48 1.65 -2.92 24.31
N GLU A 49 0.58 -2.22 23.93
CA GLU A 49 -0.74 -2.81 23.73
C GLU A 49 -0.74 -3.84 22.58
N ALA A 50 0.02 -3.56 21.52
CA ALA A 50 0.20 -4.47 20.39
C ALA A 50 1.25 -5.58 20.63
N GLY A 51 1.81 -5.69 21.84
CA GLY A 51 2.77 -6.76 22.18
C GLY A 51 4.13 -6.67 21.47
N ILE A 52 4.51 -5.48 21.00
CA ILE A 52 5.75 -5.26 20.26
C ILE A 52 6.95 -5.38 21.23
N PRO A 53 7.96 -6.22 20.92
CA PRO A 53 9.13 -6.37 21.78
C PRO A 53 9.93 -5.08 21.96
N VAL A 54 10.50 -4.90 23.15
CA VAL A 54 11.35 -3.75 23.48
C VAL A 54 12.53 -3.65 22.51
N GLY A 55 12.81 -2.43 22.04
CA GLY A 55 13.91 -2.13 21.12
C GLY A 55 13.52 -2.08 19.63
N TYR A 56 12.30 -2.46 19.30
CA TYR A 56 11.76 -2.30 17.94
C TYR A 56 11.45 -0.82 17.63
N ASN A 57 11.72 -0.42 16.38
CA ASN A 57 11.40 0.90 15.86
C ASN A 57 10.06 0.89 15.12
N PHE A 58 9.06 1.58 15.67
CA PHE A 58 7.70 1.62 15.16
C PHE A 58 7.33 2.91 14.40
N LYS A 59 8.32 3.68 13.91
CA LYS A 59 8.07 4.90 13.12
C LYS A 59 7.35 4.65 11.80
N ASN A 60 7.43 3.43 11.29
CA ASN A 60 6.77 3.01 10.06
C ASN A 60 5.46 2.29 10.33
N TRP A 61 4.92 2.30 11.55
CA TRP A 61 3.67 1.62 11.89
C TRP A 61 2.56 2.61 12.25
N ASP A 62 1.33 2.31 11.80
CA ASP A 62 0.13 3.09 12.14
C ASP A 62 -0.53 2.30 13.26
N PRO A 63 -0.72 2.88 14.45
CA PRO A 63 -1.21 2.13 15.60
C PRO A 63 -2.61 1.55 15.43
N ASN A 64 -3.36 1.97 14.41
CA ASN A 64 -4.68 1.41 14.08
C ASN A 64 -4.63 0.22 13.11
N GLU A 65 -3.45 -0.12 12.59
CA GLU A 65 -3.23 -1.22 11.66
C GLU A 65 -2.49 -2.37 12.35
N GLU A 66 -2.60 -3.58 11.81
CA GLU A 66 -1.90 -4.74 12.35
C GLU A 66 -0.37 -4.60 12.17
N PRO A 67 0.44 -4.79 13.24
CA PRO A 67 1.89 -4.62 13.18
C PRO A 67 2.59 -5.80 12.48
N ILE A 68 3.47 -5.47 11.53
CA ILE A 68 4.35 -6.43 10.85
C ILE A 68 5.78 -6.18 11.32
N LEU A 69 6.37 -7.15 12.00
CA LEU A 69 7.72 -7.06 12.58
C LEU A 69 8.75 -7.56 11.56
N LEU A 70 9.76 -6.74 11.27
CA LEU A 70 10.87 -7.11 10.40
C LEU A 70 12.16 -6.42 10.82
N LEU A 71 13.16 -7.21 11.23
CA LEU A 71 14.52 -6.77 11.56
C LEU A 71 14.57 -5.58 12.53
N GLY A 72 13.89 -5.71 13.67
CA GLY A 72 13.85 -4.65 14.69
C GLY A 72 13.08 -3.40 14.28
N SER A 73 12.33 -3.44 13.17
CA SER A 73 11.41 -2.39 12.73
C SER A 73 9.98 -2.93 12.68
N VAL A 74 9.00 -2.06 12.89
CA VAL A 74 7.58 -2.37 12.80
C VAL A 74 6.99 -1.58 11.65
N PHE A 75 6.25 -2.28 10.81
CA PHE A 75 5.55 -1.74 9.66
C PHE A 75 4.06 -1.98 9.81
N ASP A 76 3.25 -1.09 9.27
CA ASP A 76 1.93 -1.49 8.78
C ASP A 76 2.06 -2.06 7.36
N THR A 77 0.98 -2.63 6.86
CA THR A 77 0.85 -3.16 5.50
C THR A 77 1.35 -2.11 4.48
N ASN A 78 0.85 -0.86 4.48
CA ASN A 78 1.20 0.13 3.44
C ASN A 78 2.67 0.57 3.47
N SER A 79 3.25 0.75 4.65
CA SER A 79 4.68 1.11 4.73
C SER A 79 5.59 -0.05 4.34
N LEU A 80 5.23 -1.30 4.67
CA LEU A 80 6.01 -2.46 4.25
C LEU A 80 6.01 -2.59 2.73
N ARG A 81 4.85 -2.43 2.08
CA ARG A 81 4.74 -2.35 0.62
C ARG A 81 5.73 -1.37 0.05
N LYS A 82 5.64 -0.12 0.51
CA LYS A 82 6.43 0.98 -0.03
C LYS A 82 7.91 0.67 0.17
N TRP A 83 8.29 0.16 1.33
CA TRP A 83 9.65 -0.23 1.64
C TRP A 83 10.18 -1.32 0.69
N ILE A 84 9.43 -2.40 0.45
CA ILE A 84 9.81 -3.48 -0.48
C ILE A 84 9.95 -2.93 -1.91
N TYR A 85 8.96 -2.16 -2.38
CA TYR A 85 8.96 -1.61 -3.73
C TYR A 85 10.10 -0.61 -3.95
N ASP A 86 10.30 0.33 -3.03
CA ASP A 86 11.37 1.32 -3.09
C ASP A 86 12.73 0.66 -3.17
N TRP A 87 13.01 -0.37 -2.36
CA TRP A 87 14.27 -1.10 -2.43
C TRP A 87 14.41 -1.87 -3.74
N THR A 88 13.34 -2.49 -4.22
CA THR A 88 13.35 -3.22 -5.49
C THR A 88 13.70 -2.28 -6.65
N VAL A 89 13.05 -1.12 -6.72
CA VAL A 89 13.33 -0.09 -7.73
C VAL A 89 14.72 0.51 -7.56
N ALA A 90 15.18 0.74 -6.33
CA ALA A 90 16.51 1.28 -6.07
C ALA A 90 17.64 0.37 -6.58
N PHE A 91 17.45 -0.96 -6.55
CA PHE A 91 18.50 -1.92 -6.94
C PHE A 91 18.38 -2.45 -8.37
N HIS A 92 17.15 -2.72 -8.83
CA HIS A 92 16.92 -3.31 -10.15
C HIS A 92 16.44 -2.28 -11.16
N GLY A 93 15.99 -1.11 -10.71
CA GLY A 93 15.34 -0.10 -11.56
C GLY A 93 13.83 -0.30 -11.67
N PRO A 94 13.11 0.75 -12.09
CA PRO A 94 11.69 0.65 -12.41
C PRO A 94 11.48 -0.23 -13.64
N SER A 95 10.26 -0.76 -13.82
CA SER A 95 9.87 -1.55 -15.01
C SER A 95 10.71 -2.81 -15.26
N THR A 96 11.23 -3.40 -14.19
CA THR A 96 11.86 -4.72 -14.23
C THR A 96 10.90 -5.80 -13.75
N ALA A 97 11.14 -7.06 -14.15
CA ALA A 97 10.39 -8.21 -13.64
C ALA A 97 10.42 -8.27 -12.09
N PHE A 98 11.52 -7.83 -11.46
CA PHE A 98 11.59 -7.72 -10.01
C PHE A 98 10.60 -6.70 -9.44
N ALA A 99 10.50 -5.51 -10.04
CA ALA A 99 9.54 -4.48 -9.62
C ALA A 99 8.09 -4.93 -9.83
N GLU A 100 7.80 -5.64 -10.93
CA GLU A 100 6.48 -6.25 -11.19
C GLU A 100 6.15 -7.33 -10.15
N MET A 101 7.06 -8.28 -9.90
CA MET A 101 6.88 -9.31 -8.87
C MET A 101 6.64 -8.72 -7.47
N ALA A 102 7.36 -7.64 -7.11
CA ALA A 102 7.14 -6.94 -5.86
C ALA A 102 5.75 -6.29 -5.78
N GLY A 103 5.29 -5.70 -6.88
CA GLY A 103 3.95 -5.14 -7.00
C GLY A 103 2.85 -6.20 -6.88
N ASP A 104 3.03 -7.33 -7.56
CA ASP A 104 2.08 -8.44 -7.58
C ASP A 104 1.98 -9.14 -6.23
N LEU A 105 3.12 -9.53 -5.65
CA LEU A 105 3.17 -10.12 -4.31
C LEU A 105 2.38 -9.28 -3.32
N TRP A 106 2.62 -7.98 -3.36
CA TRP A 106 1.93 -7.03 -2.51
C TRP A 106 0.42 -6.96 -2.78
N LEU A 107 0.00 -6.87 -4.05
CA LEU A 107 -1.43 -6.80 -4.39
C LEU A 107 -2.17 -8.05 -3.92
N PHE A 108 -1.56 -9.21 -4.04
CA PHE A 108 -2.12 -10.47 -3.53
C PHE A 108 -2.26 -10.46 -2.00
N LEU A 109 -1.28 -9.91 -1.26
CA LEU A 109 -1.36 -9.79 0.20
C LEU A 109 -2.48 -8.85 0.65
N ILE A 110 -2.68 -7.70 -0.02
CA ILE A 110 -3.85 -6.83 0.23
C ILE A 110 -5.14 -7.62 0.06
N GLN A 111 -5.26 -8.35 -1.05
CA GLN A 111 -6.48 -9.11 -1.35
C GLN A 111 -6.76 -10.19 -0.30
N LEU A 112 -5.72 -10.92 0.13
CA LEU A 112 -5.84 -11.92 1.18
C LEU A 112 -6.31 -11.31 2.49
N ALA A 113 -5.59 -10.31 3.01
CA ALA A 113 -5.92 -9.66 4.29
C ALA A 113 -7.32 -9.02 4.26
N GLY A 114 -7.67 -8.33 3.17
CA GLY A 114 -8.98 -7.69 3.03
C GLY A 114 -10.14 -8.70 2.99
N LYS A 115 -9.94 -9.86 2.36
CA LYS A 115 -10.95 -10.92 2.33
C LYS A 115 -11.10 -11.62 3.68
N ILE A 116 -9.99 -11.93 4.36
CA ILE A 116 -9.99 -12.50 5.72
C ILE A 116 -10.75 -11.58 6.66
N LYS A 117 -10.36 -10.30 6.74
CA LYS A 117 -11.01 -9.31 7.60
C LYS A 117 -12.52 -9.19 7.32
N ARG A 118 -12.92 -9.13 6.04
CA ARG A 118 -14.34 -9.05 5.67
C ARG A 118 -15.11 -10.31 6.12
N ALA A 119 -14.52 -11.49 6.02
CA ALA A 119 -15.13 -12.73 6.49
C ALA A 119 -15.26 -12.75 8.01
N GLU A 120 -14.22 -12.41 8.76
CA GLU A 120 -14.23 -12.33 10.23
C GLU A 120 -15.30 -11.37 10.75
N GLU A 121 -15.38 -10.15 10.19
CA GLU A 121 -16.38 -9.15 10.56
C GLU A 121 -17.82 -9.59 10.22
N SER A 122 -17.99 -10.47 9.24
CA SER A 122 -19.30 -10.96 8.80
C SER A 122 -19.75 -12.20 9.57
N LEU A 123 -18.82 -12.99 10.12
CA LEU A 123 -19.08 -14.26 10.78
C LEU A 123 -20.17 -14.22 11.88
N PRO A 124 -20.24 -13.18 12.74
CA PRO A 124 -21.28 -13.07 13.76
C PRO A 124 -22.69 -12.85 13.20
N ARG A 125 -22.80 -12.40 11.95
CA ARG A 125 -24.07 -12.07 11.28
C ARG A 125 -24.65 -13.25 10.49
N ILE A 126 -23.84 -14.26 10.17
CA ILE A 126 -24.26 -15.44 9.41
C ILE A 126 -25.13 -16.33 10.29
N ARG A 127 -26.37 -16.56 9.84
CA ARG A 127 -27.35 -17.41 10.57
C ARG A 127 -27.30 -18.87 10.15
N ARG A 128 -27.03 -19.15 8.87
CA ARG A 128 -27.02 -20.51 8.34
C ARG A 128 -25.72 -21.19 8.77
N ARG A 129 -25.86 -22.37 9.34
CA ARG A 129 -24.71 -23.14 9.85
C ARG A 129 -23.74 -23.50 8.72
N ASP A 130 -24.24 -24.02 7.61
CA ASP A 130 -23.42 -24.43 6.46
C ASP A 130 -22.61 -23.26 5.89
N ASP A 131 -23.22 -22.07 5.80
CA ASP A 131 -22.55 -20.85 5.33
C ASP A 131 -21.45 -20.40 6.30
N ARG A 132 -21.66 -20.62 7.60
CA ARG A 132 -20.67 -20.30 8.64
C ARG A 132 -19.49 -21.25 8.58
N GLU A 133 -19.75 -22.56 8.51
CA GLU A 133 -18.72 -23.60 8.35
C GLU A 133 -17.90 -23.37 7.08
N LEU A 134 -18.55 -23.00 5.97
CA LEU A 134 -17.86 -22.63 4.73
C LEU A 134 -16.91 -21.44 4.92
N LEU A 135 -17.35 -20.37 5.59
CA LEU A 135 -16.48 -19.22 5.84
C LEU A 135 -15.33 -19.55 6.79
N ASP A 136 -15.59 -20.32 7.86
CA ASP A 136 -14.57 -20.77 8.80
C ASP A 136 -13.47 -21.58 8.06
N ASP A 137 -13.83 -22.51 7.15
CA ASP A 137 -12.87 -23.25 6.32
C ASP A 137 -12.01 -22.33 5.43
N PHE A 138 -12.61 -21.27 4.89
CA PHE A 138 -11.90 -20.27 4.09
C PHE A 138 -10.99 -19.39 4.93
N LEU A 139 -11.41 -19.01 6.14
CA LEU A 139 -10.58 -18.28 7.10
C LEU A 139 -9.36 -19.10 7.49
N ASP A 140 -9.56 -20.35 7.93
CA ASP A 140 -8.50 -21.30 8.26
C ASP A 140 -7.48 -21.45 7.13
N SER A 141 -7.96 -21.57 5.89
CA SER A 141 -7.07 -21.69 4.72
C SER A 141 -6.39 -20.38 4.34
N GLY A 142 -7.02 -19.23 4.58
CA GLY A 142 -6.45 -17.91 4.42
C GLY A 142 -5.35 -17.63 5.43
N GLU A 143 -5.58 -17.95 6.71
CA GLU A 143 -4.59 -17.85 7.78
C GLU A 143 -3.35 -18.71 7.47
N ARG A 144 -3.53 -19.94 6.98
CA ARG A 144 -2.39 -20.79 6.54
C ARG A 144 -1.56 -20.14 5.43
N LEU A 145 -2.16 -19.34 4.54
CA LEU A 145 -1.41 -18.58 3.53
C LEU A 145 -0.67 -17.40 4.16
N TRP A 146 -1.29 -16.73 5.12
CA TRP A 146 -0.67 -15.65 5.90
C TRP A 146 0.55 -16.16 6.70
N GLU A 147 0.45 -17.33 7.33
CA GLU A 147 1.55 -17.97 8.03
C GLU A 147 2.73 -18.32 7.10
N ARG A 148 2.45 -18.77 5.87
CA ARG A 148 3.49 -19.02 4.86
C ARG A 148 4.19 -17.72 4.47
N PHE A 149 3.47 -16.62 4.33
CA PHE A 149 4.06 -15.30 4.11
C PHE A 149 4.96 -14.89 5.28
N ASN A 150 4.49 -15.01 6.52
CA ASN A 150 5.28 -14.72 7.72
C ASN A 150 6.55 -15.59 7.80
N THR A 151 6.46 -16.85 7.39
CA THR A 151 7.61 -17.75 7.30
C THR A 151 8.63 -17.25 6.28
N LEU A 152 8.17 -16.81 5.10
CA LEU A 152 9.03 -16.24 4.06
C LEU A 152 9.73 -14.95 4.56
N LEU A 153 9.02 -14.08 5.27
CA LEU A 153 9.62 -12.88 5.89
C LEU A 153 10.73 -13.25 6.89
N LYS A 154 10.51 -14.26 7.73
CA LYS A 154 11.53 -14.74 8.69
C LYS A 154 12.79 -15.29 7.99
N VAL A 155 12.62 -15.95 6.83
CA VAL A 155 13.77 -16.39 6.03
C VAL A 155 14.55 -15.19 5.50
N CYS A 156 13.86 -14.20 4.94
CA CYS A 156 14.48 -12.96 4.48
C CYS A 156 15.23 -12.25 5.60
N GLU A 157 14.60 -12.11 6.78
CA GLU A 157 15.21 -11.52 7.97
C GLU A 157 16.50 -12.24 8.39
N LYS A 158 16.50 -13.59 8.38
CA LYS A 158 17.70 -14.39 8.70
C LYS A 158 18.85 -14.09 7.74
N HIS A 159 18.57 -13.90 6.45
CA HIS A 159 19.58 -13.54 5.45
C HIS A 159 20.08 -12.11 5.66
N MET A 160 19.18 -11.16 5.90
CA MET A 160 19.52 -9.78 6.22
C MET A 160 20.42 -9.68 7.46
N LEU A 161 20.11 -10.43 8.53
CA LEU A 161 20.92 -10.49 9.75
C LEU A 161 22.33 -11.05 9.49
N LYS A 162 22.45 -12.09 8.64
CA LYS A 162 23.75 -12.64 8.26
C LYS A 162 24.59 -11.60 7.52
N THR A 163 24.00 -10.86 6.60
CA THR A 163 24.68 -9.81 5.85
C THR A 163 25.07 -8.64 6.77
N ALA A 164 24.16 -8.19 7.64
CA ALA A 164 24.44 -7.12 8.61
C ALA A 164 25.61 -7.47 9.57
N LYS A 165 25.67 -8.70 10.08
CA LYS A 165 26.77 -9.18 10.94
C LYS A 165 28.12 -9.24 10.23
N ARG A 166 28.13 -9.48 8.92
CA ARG A 166 29.36 -9.53 8.10
C ARG A 166 29.90 -8.14 7.81
N GLU A 167 29.03 -7.16 7.65
CA GLU A 167 29.42 -5.80 7.25
C GLU A 167 29.78 -4.87 8.41
N ARG A 168 29.24 -5.13 9.62
CA ARG A 168 29.59 -4.37 10.82
C ARG A 168 29.61 -5.28 12.04
N GLY A 169 30.64 -5.17 12.88
CA GLY A 169 30.62 -5.66 14.26
C GLY A 169 29.66 -4.89 15.19
N SER A 170 28.56 -4.35 14.66
CA SER A 170 27.67 -3.43 15.37
C SER A 170 26.49 -4.16 16.02
N LYS A 171 26.28 -3.90 17.31
CA LYS A 171 25.20 -4.46 18.16
C LYS A 171 23.79 -3.97 17.80
N LYS A 172 23.60 -3.12 16.79
CA LYS A 172 22.30 -2.52 16.44
C LYS A 172 21.64 -3.27 15.28
N LEU A 173 20.50 -3.89 15.57
CA LEU A 173 19.62 -4.61 14.64
C LEU A 173 18.75 -3.65 13.81
N TYR A 174 19.33 -2.68 13.10
CA TYR A 174 18.55 -1.79 12.22
C TYR A 174 18.85 -2.08 10.75
N MET A 175 17.82 -1.97 9.90
CA MET A 175 17.94 -2.08 8.44
C MET A 175 18.94 -1.04 7.91
N GLY A 176 20.11 -1.51 7.45
CA GLY A 176 21.01 -0.71 6.63
C GLY A 176 20.69 -0.87 5.15
N ASN A 177 21.33 -0.08 4.28
CA ASN A 177 21.08 -0.13 2.83
C ASN A 177 21.29 -1.53 2.24
N ASN A 178 22.30 -2.27 2.73
CA ASN A 178 22.56 -3.64 2.26
C ASN A 178 21.55 -4.66 2.79
N SER A 179 20.83 -4.36 3.88
CA SER A 179 19.74 -5.19 4.39
C SER A 179 18.53 -5.14 3.47
N GLY A 180 18.19 -3.97 2.93
CA GLY A 180 17.14 -3.83 1.92
C GLY A 180 17.46 -4.60 0.64
N ARG A 181 18.73 -4.54 0.21
CA ARG A 181 19.22 -5.32 -0.95
C ARG A 181 19.09 -6.82 -0.72
N GLU A 182 19.61 -7.30 0.40
CA GLU A 182 19.58 -8.72 0.73
C GLU A 182 18.14 -9.25 0.83
N PHE A 183 17.19 -8.44 1.31
CA PHE A 183 15.77 -8.81 1.32
C PHE A 183 15.26 -9.09 -0.11
N VAL A 184 15.41 -8.11 -1.01
CA VAL A 184 14.93 -8.19 -2.40
C VAL A 184 15.59 -9.37 -3.13
N GLU A 185 16.90 -9.52 -2.96
CA GLU A 185 17.65 -10.61 -3.58
C GLU A 185 17.25 -11.97 -2.98
N THR A 186 16.94 -12.06 -1.69
CA THR A 186 16.51 -13.33 -1.08
C THR A 186 15.11 -13.73 -1.56
N ILE A 187 14.17 -12.79 -1.60
CA ILE A 187 12.77 -13.11 -1.89
C ILE A 187 12.48 -13.36 -3.37
N PHE A 188 13.20 -12.70 -4.28
CA PHE A 188 12.92 -12.78 -5.72
C PHE A 188 14.01 -13.46 -6.57
N ARG A 189 15.16 -13.84 -6.02
CA ARG A 189 16.14 -14.60 -6.82
C ARG A 189 15.76 -16.07 -6.97
N ARG A 190 16.01 -16.59 -8.18
CA ARG A 190 15.80 -17.99 -8.54
C ARG A 190 16.60 -18.98 -7.71
N ASP A 191 17.82 -18.63 -7.30
CA ASP A 191 18.69 -19.45 -6.45
C ASP A 191 18.39 -19.30 -4.94
N ARG A 192 17.32 -18.59 -4.59
CA ARG A 192 16.91 -18.28 -3.22
C ARG A 192 15.46 -18.69 -2.99
N GLU A 193 14.58 -17.75 -2.65
CA GLU A 193 13.20 -18.04 -2.24
C GLU A 193 12.17 -17.75 -3.33
N LEU A 194 12.57 -17.43 -4.57
CA LEU A 194 11.63 -17.11 -5.67
C LEU A 194 10.55 -18.17 -5.85
N GLU A 195 10.93 -19.45 -5.89
CA GLU A 195 9.96 -20.54 -6.07
C GLU A 195 8.91 -20.59 -4.95
N ARG A 196 9.32 -20.27 -3.72
CA ARG A 196 8.39 -20.20 -2.58
C ARG A 196 7.50 -18.96 -2.67
N THR A 197 8.04 -17.83 -3.11
CA THR A 197 7.28 -16.61 -3.39
C THR A 197 6.22 -16.83 -4.48
N GLU A 198 6.58 -17.51 -5.57
CA GLU A 198 5.65 -17.86 -6.68
C GLU A 198 4.57 -18.85 -6.24
N LYS A 199 4.94 -19.86 -5.45
CA LYS A 199 3.97 -20.81 -4.86
C LYS A 199 2.99 -20.11 -3.91
N LEU A 200 3.49 -19.19 -3.08
CA LEU A 200 2.66 -18.40 -2.19
C LEU A 200 1.66 -17.53 -2.98
N THR A 201 2.15 -16.73 -3.92
CA THR A 201 1.31 -15.83 -4.73
C THR A 201 0.28 -16.58 -5.57
N THR A 202 0.67 -17.69 -6.19
CA THR A 202 -0.25 -18.58 -6.91
C THR A 202 -1.31 -19.16 -5.96
N GLY A 203 -0.91 -19.59 -4.76
CA GLY A 203 -1.82 -20.08 -3.73
C GLY A 203 -2.84 -19.04 -3.30
N ILE A 204 -2.39 -17.80 -3.06
CA ILE A 204 -3.27 -16.67 -2.70
C ILE A 204 -4.24 -16.36 -3.84
N ARG A 205 -3.77 -16.34 -5.09
CA ARG A 205 -4.63 -16.07 -6.25
C ARG A 205 -5.72 -17.12 -6.41
N LEU A 206 -5.38 -18.40 -6.28
CA LEU A 206 -6.36 -19.49 -6.35
C LEU A 206 -7.35 -19.44 -5.17
N TRP A 207 -6.86 -19.22 -3.96
CA TRP A 207 -7.70 -19.06 -2.78
C TRP A 207 -8.66 -17.89 -2.95
N SER A 208 -8.17 -16.73 -3.41
CA SER A 208 -8.98 -15.53 -3.64
C SER A 208 -10.10 -15.78 -4.65
N MET A 209 -9.80 -16.43 -5.78
CA MET A 209 -10.81 -16.79 -6.78
C MET A 209 -11.90 -17.70 -6.18
N ARG A 210 -11.50 -18.70 -5.40
CA ARG A 210 -12.44 -19.63 -4.74
C ARG A 210 -13.27 -18.91 -3.68
N PHE A 211 -12.66 -18.05 -2.90
CA PHE A 211 -13.36 -17.24 -1.90
C PHE A 211 -14.43 -16.38 -2.59
N ASP A 212 -14.07 -15.69 -3.68
CA ASP A 212 -15.02 -14.86 -4.43
C ASP A 212 -16.17 -15.69 -5.01
N ALA A 213 -15.88 -16.90 -5.51
CA ALA A 213 -16.90 -17.77 -6.11
C ALA A 213 -17.85 -18.41 -5.09
N ASN A 214 -17.40 -18.66 -3.85
CA ASN A 214 -18.17 -19.42 -2.86
C ASN A 214 -18.72 -18.55 -1.72
N CYS A 215 -18.03 -17.48 -1.33
CA CYS A 215 -18.36 -16.70 -0.15
C CYS A 215 -19.07 -15.38 -0.49
N GLU A 216 -19.00 -14.88 -1.73
CA GLU A 216 -19.50 -13.54 -2.04
C GLU A 216 -21.02 -13.41 -1.83
N ASP A 217 -21.80 -14.43 -2.20
CA ASP A 217 -23.25 -14.43 -1.99
C ASP A 217 -23.62 -14.50 -0.50
N VAL A 218 -22.91 -15.32 0.27
CA VAL A 218 -23.06 -15.39 1.73
C VAL A 218 -22.77 -14.03 2.38
N LEU A 219 -21.66 -13.41 1.99
CA LEU A 219 -21.23 -12.11 2.52
C LEU A 219 -22.15 -10.97 2.10
N ARG A 220 -22.86 -11.08 0.98
CA ARG A 220 -23.88 -10.10 0.55
C ARG A 220 -25.17 -10.27 1.33
N ALA A 221 -25.58 -11.50 1.60
CA ALA A 221 -26.79 -11.81 2.38
C ALA A 221 -26.70 -11.38 3.86
N CYS A 222 -25.49 -11.13 4.37
CA CYS A 222 -25.24 -10.74 5.76
C CYS A 222 -25.08 -9.22 5.99
N ARG A 223 -25.29 -8.41 4.95
CA ARG A 223 -25.26 -6.94 5.06
C ARG A 223 -26.53 -6.37 5.63
#